data_AF-G9KD10-F1
#
_entry.id   AF-G9KD10-F1
#
_cell.length_a   1.000
_cell.length_b   1.000
_cell.length_c   1.000
_cell.angle_alpha   90.00
_cell.angle_beta   90.00
_cell.angle_gamma   90.00
#
_symmetry.space_group_name_H-M   'P 1'
#
loop_
_entity.id
_entity.type
_entity.pdbx_description
1 polymer ?
#
loop_
_entity_poly.entity_id
_entity_poly.type
_entity_poly.pdbx_seq_one_letter_code
_entity_poly.pdbx_strand_id
1 'polypeptide(L)'
;CYLEDGASKGAWLNRSSIIFAGGDKWSVDPRVSISTLNKRDYSLQIQNVDVTDDGPYTCSVQTQHTPRTMQVHLTVQVPPKIYDISSDMTINEGTNVTLTCLATGKPEPSISWRHISPSAKPFENGQYLDIYGITR
;
A
#
# COMPACT_ATOMS: atom_id res chain seq x y z
N CYS A 1 19.79 5.88 2.06
CA CYS A 1 20.98 5.04 2.35
C CYS A 1 22.11 5.96 2.74
N TYR A 2 23.06 5.52 3.56
CA TYR A 2 24.16 6.38 4.00
C TYR A 2 25.50 5.85 3.51
N LEU A 3 26.25 6.73 2.87
CA LEU A 3 27.63 6.49 2.42
C LEU A 3 28.58 6.61 3.61
N GLU A 4 29.64 5.81 3.63
CA GLU A 4 30.62 5.81 4.73
C GLU A 4 31.41 7.12 4.78
N ASP A 5 31.77 7.64 3.62
CA ASP A 5 32.39 8.95 3.44
C ASP A 5 31.85 9.67 2.18
N GLY A 6 32.37 10.87 1.89
CA GLY A 6 31.93 11.67 0.75
C GLY A 6 32.52 11.24 -0.61
N ALA A 7 33.36 10.21 -0.65
CA ALA A 7 33.96 9.65 -1.87
C ALA A 7 33.39 8.27 -2.23
N SER A 8 32.81 7.59 -1.24
CA SER A 8 32.13 6.30 -1.37
C SER A 8 30.96 6.40 -2.33
N LYS A 9 30.79 5.39 -3.18
CA LYS A 9 29.66 5.32 -4.11
C LYS A 9 28.62 4.32 -3.61
N GLY A 10 27.34 4.64 -3.83
CA GLY A 10 26.23 3.74 -3.58
C GLY A 10 25.56 3.32 -4.88
N ALA A 11 24.76 2.26 -4.82
CA ALA A 11 23.86 1.85 -5.89
C ALA A 11 22.50 1.48 -5.29
N TRP A 12 21.42 1.88 -5.96
CA TRP A 12 20.06 1.46 -5.63
C TRP A 12 19.55 0.51 -6.70
N LEU A 13 18.93 -0.57 -6.27
CA LEU A 13 18.36 -1.61 -7.11
C LEU A 13 16.88 -1.82 -6.75
N ASN A 14 16.03 -1.99 -7.76
CA ASN A 14 14.70 -2.57 -7.62
C ASN A 14 14.81 -4.05 -7.99
N ARG A 15 14.72 -4.94 -6.99
CA ARG A 15 15.00 -6.38 -7.15
C ARG A 15 16.41 -6.60 -7.74
N SER A 16 16.51 -6.93 -9.02
CA SER A 16 17.78 -7.13 -9.75
C SER A 16 18.11 -6.01 -10.73
N SER A 17 17.22 -5.04 -10.92
CA SER A 17 17.39 -3.93 -11.87
C SER A 17 18.05 -2.73 -11.19
N ILE A 18 19.12 -2.20 -11.78
CA ILE A 18 19.80 -1.01 -11.27
C ILE A 18 18.93 0.24 -11.54
N ILE A 19 18.69 1.03 -10.49
CA ILE A 19 17.98 2.31 -10.58
C ILE A 19 19.00 3.44 -10.69
N PHE A 20 19.97 3.45 -9.77
CA PHE A 20 21.05 4.41 -9.69
C PHE A 20 22.36 3.71 -9.33
N ALA A 21 23.47 4.19 -9.87
CA ALA A 21 24.82 3.81 -9.48
C ALA A 21 25.70 5.06 -9.40
N GLY A 22 26.05 5.48 -8.20
CA GLY A 22 26.66 6.79 -7.96
C GLY A 22 25.72 7.91 -8.39
N GLY A 23 26.21 8.85 -9.21
CA GLY A 23 25.39 9.91 -9.79
C GLY A 23 24.60 9.49 -11.03
N ASP A 24 24.89 8.32 -11.60
CA ASP A 24 24.34 7.88 -12.87
C ASP A 24 22.98 7.20 -12.66
N LYS A 25 21.96 7.71 -13.37
CA LYS A 25 20.61 7.14 -13.39
C LYS A 25 20.52 6.08 -14.47
N TRP A 26 20.20 4.85 -14.09
CA TRP A 26 20.01 3.70 -14.99
C TRP A 26 18.55 3.44 -15.30
N SER A 27 17.64 3.75 -14.36
CA SER A 27 16.20 3.63 -14.60
C SER A 27 15.69 4.73 -15.51
N VAL A 28 14.82 4.38 -16.47
CA VAL A 28 14.10 5.33 -17.33
C VAL A 28 12.88 5.96 -16.65
N ASP A 29 12.49 5.49 -15.45
CA ASP A 29 11.34 6.01 -14.73
C ASP A 29 11.58 7.47 -14.32
N PRO A 30 10.78 8.45 -14.76
CA PRO A 30 10.97 9.85 -14.38
C PRO A 30 10.69 10.12 -12.89
N ARG A 31 9.95 9.24 -12.20
CA ARG A 31 9.54 9.40 -10.80
C ARG A 31 10.67 9.15 -9.80
N VAL A 32 11.74 8.45 -10.21
CA VAL A 32 12.84 8.09 -9.32
C VAL A 32 13.96 9.14 -9.32
N SER A 33 14.41 9.53 -8.14
CA SER A 33 15.52 10.44 -7.90
C SER A 33 16.35 10.01 -6.69
N ILE A 34 17.56 10.56 -6.56
CA ILE A 34 18.34 10.45 -5.32
C ILE A 34 18.19 11.76 -4.53
N SER A 35 17.86 11.66 -3.26
CA SER A 35 17.98 12.73 -2.28
C SER A 35 19.41 12.74 -1.72
N THR A 36 20.08 13.88 -1.86
CA THR A 36 21.42 14.15 -1.35
C THR A 36 21.38 15.36 -0.40
N LEU A 37 20.79 15.21 0.79
CA LEU A 37 20.72 16.28 1.79
C LEU A 37 22.12 16.69 2.30
N ASN A 38 23.08 15.78 2.23
CA ASN A 38 24.49 16.03 2.53
C ASN A 38 25.39 15.09 1.70
N LYS A 39 26.71 15.24 1.83
CA LYS A 39 27.70 14.44 1.07
C LYS A 39 27.64 12.92 1.29
N ARG A 40 26.93 12.45 2.32
CA ARG A 40 26.77 11.03 2.67
C ARG A 40 25.34 10.52 2.48
N ASP A 41 24.37 11.39 2.24
CA ASP A 41 22.99 10.98 2.01
C ASP A 41 22.84 10.48 0.58
N TYR A 42 22.38 9.25 0.45
CA TYR A 42 22.14 8.56 -0.81
C TYR A 42 20.80 7.85 -0.73
N SER A 43 19.74 8.61 -0.54
CA SER A 43 18.39 8.08 -0.33
C SER A 43 17.60 8.05 -1.63
N LEU A 44 16.98 6.92 -1.95
CA LEU A 44 16.10 6.80 -3.12
C LEU A 44 14.77 7.48 -2.80
N GLN A 45 14.36 8.38 -3.68
CA GLN A 45 13.05 9.02 -3.66
C GLN A 45 12.25 8.53 -4.87
N ILE A 46 11.01 8.11 -4.63
CA ILE A 46 10.07 7.69 -5.67
C ILE A 46 8.83 8.56 -5.49
N GLN A 47 8.54 9.42 -6.46
CA GLN A 47 7.34 10.27 -6.45
C GLN A 47 6.15 9.53 -7.03
N ASN A 48 4.92 9.88 -6.60
CA ASN A 48 3.68 9.28 -7.11
C ASN A 48 3.76 7.74 -7.17
N VAL A 49 4.04 7.14 -6.01
CA VAL A 49 4.17 5.69 -5.85
C VAL A 49 2.88 4.99 -6.28
N ASP A 50 3.04 3.86 -6.95
CA ASP A 50 1.96 3.00 -7.41
C ASP A 50 2.09 1.59 -6.82
N VAL A 51 1.01 0.83 -6.79
CA VAL A 51 1.01 -0.57 -6.31
C VAL A 51 2.00 -1.46 -7.06
N THR A 52 2.40 -1.11 -8.29
CA THR A 52 3.45 -1.82 -9.04
C THR A 52 4.85 -1.62 -8.48
N ASP A 53 5.07 -0.57 -7.68
CA ASP A 53 6.37 -0.28 -7.08
C ASP A 53 6.67 -1.18 -5.87
N ASP A 54 5.70 -1.98 -5.42
CA ASP A 54 5.85 -2.89 -4.29
C ASP A 54 7.00 -3.87 -4.43
N GLY A 55 7.69 -4.05 -3.30
CA GLY A 55 8.66 -5.11 -3.12
C GLY A 55 10.01 -4.62 -2.61
N PRO A 56 11.05 -5.46 -2.76
CA PRO A 56 12.35 -5.19 -2.17
C PRO A 56 13.18 -4.22 -3.02
N TYR A 57 13.65 -3.17 -2.36
CA TYR A 57 14.67 -2.25 -2.86
C TYR A 57 15.96 -2.48 -2.10
N THR A 58 17.07 -2.57 -2.82
CA THR A 58 18.38 -2.84 -2.23
C THR A 58 19.29 -1.64 -2.46
N CYS A 59 19.87 -1.12 -1.38
CA CYS A 59 21.02 -0.23 -1.45
C CYS A 59 22.30 -1.03 -1.23
N SER A 60 23.28 -0.87 -2.12
CA SER A 60 24.65 -1.39 -1.94
C SER A 60 25.63 -0.22 -1.87
N VAL A 61 26.41 -0.13 -0.81
CA VAL A 61 27.41 0.91 -0.59
C VAL A 61 28.80 0.30 -0.69
N GLN A 62 29.66 0.94 -1.48
CA GLN A 62 31.07 0.58 -1.54
C GLN A 62 31.76 0.91 -0.22
N THR A 63 32.50 -0.05 0.32
CA THR A 63 33.35 0.10 1.50
C THR A 63 34.79 -0.29 1.13
N GLN A 64 35.76 -0.12 2.04
CA GLN A 64 37.16 -0.53 1.80
C GLN A 64 37.33 -2.05 1.64
N HIS A 65 36.35 -2.83 2.09
CA HIS A 65 36.37 -4.28 2.04
C HIS A 65 35.16 -4.79 1.24
N THR A 66 34.21 -5.41 1.92
CA THR A 66 33.00 -5.98 1.33
C THR A 66 31.91 -4.91 1.24
N PRO A 67 31.23 -4.76 0.09
CA PRO A 67 30.11 -3.84 -0.04
C PRO A 67 29.05 -4.09 1.03
N ARG A 68 28.60 -3.02 1.68
CA ARG A 68 27.53 -3.10 2.66
C ARG A 68 26.20 -3.02 1.93
N THR A 69 25.37 -4.04 2.09
CA THR A 69 24.06 -4.12 1.46
C THR A 69 22.96 -3.92 2.49
N MET A 70 21.95 -3.12 2.16
CA MET A 70 20.76 -2.91 2.97
C MET A 70 19.51 -3.02 2.10
N GLN A 71 18.63 -3.94 2.46
CA GLN A 71 17.36 -4.14 1.77
C GLN A 71 16.22 -3.51 2.57
N VAL A 72 15.34 -2.81 1.87
CA VAL A 72 14.12 -2.21 2.39
C VAL A 72 12.94 -2.74 1.58
N HIS A 73 11.84 -3.08 2.24
CA HIS A 73 10.62 -3.50 1.57
C HIS A 73 9.67 -2.31 1.46
N LEU A 74 9.34 -1.91 0.24
CA LEU A 74 8.32 -0.89 -0.02
C LEU A 74 6.95 -1.58 -0.09
N THR A 75 6.04 -1.16 0.78
CA THR A 75 4.64 -1.58 0.76
C THR A 75 3.76 -0.36 0.51
N VAL A 76 3.18 -0.28 -0.68
CA VAL A 76 2.24 0.76 -1.08
C VAL A 76 0.84 0.37 -0.59
N GLN A 77 0.20 1.29 0.13
CA GLN A 77 -1.14 1.11 0.66
C GLN A 77 -2.17 1.88 -0.19
N VAL A 78 -3.34 1.27 -0.34
CA VAL A 78 -4.47 1.86 -1.06
C VAL A 78 -5.64 1.99 -0.09
N PRO A 79 -6.19 3.19 0.13
CA PRO A 79 -7.33 3.39 1.00
C PRO A 79 -8.54 2.53 0.59
N PRO A 80 -9.37 2.09 1.55
CA PRO A 80 -10.58 1.36 1.24
C PRO A 80 -11.55 2.22 0.42
N LYS A 81 -12.16 1.62 -0.59
CA LYS A 81 -13.20 2.23 -1.43
C LYS A 81 -14.29 1.21 -1.71
N ILE A 82 -15.51 1.51 -1.26
CA ILE A 82 -16.71 0.76 -1.64
C ILE A 82 -16.95 1.01 -3.13
N TYR A 83 -17.08 -0.06 -3.91
CA TYR A 83 -17.35 0.01 -5.35
C TYR A 83 -18.70 -0.59 -5.73
N ASP A 84 -19.29 -1.41 -4.86
CA ASP A 84 -20.62 -1.96 -5.03
C ASP A 84 -21.32 -2.05 -3.67
N ILE A 85 -22.57 -1.62 -3.62
CA ILE A 85 -23.41 -1.67 -2.43
C ILE A 85 -24.87 -1.82 -2.84
N SER A 86 -25.62 -2.64 -2.10
CA SER A 86 -27.06 -2.81 -2.34
C SER A 86 -27.77 -1.46 -2.38
N SER A 87 -28.57 -1.26 -3.41
CA SER A 87 -29.41 -0.08 -3.55
C SER A 87 -30.54 -0.07 -2.51
N ASP A 88 -31.14 1.10 -2.33
CA ASP A 88 -32.35 1.25 -1.54
C ASP A 88 -33.45 0.31 -2.04
N MET A 89 -34.17 -0.32 -1.10
CA MET A 89 -35.20 -1.29 -1.40
C MET A 89 -36.38 -1.16 -0.44
N THR A 90 -37.57 -1.50 -0.94
CA THR A 90 -38.79 -1.62 -0.14
C THR A 90 -39.26 -3.06 -0.22
N ILE A 91 -39.44 -3.67 0.94
CA ILE A 91 -39.71 -5.10 1.08
C ILE A 91 -40.83 -5.33 2.07
N ASN A 92 -41.59 -6.40 1.87
CA ASN A 92 -42.71 -6.74 2.73
C ASN A 92 -42.22 -7.29 4.07
N GLU A 93 -42.99 -7.07 5.13
CA GLU A 93 -42.72 -7.65 6.44
C GLU A 93 -42.66 -9.19 6.35
N GLY A 94 -41.76 -9.80 7.11
CA GLY A 94 -41.51 -11.23 7.13
C GLY A 94 -40.63 -11.74 5.98
N THR A 95 -40.20 -10.87 5.05
CA THR A 95 -39.25 -11.26 3.99
C THR A 95 -37.82 -11.33 4.50
N ASN A 96 -37.02 -12.16 3.84
CA ASN A 96 -35.58 -12.26 4.06
C ASN A 96 -34.87 -11.40 3.01
N VAL A 97 -33.80 -10.73 3.43
CA VAL A 97 -32.98 -9.90 2.54
C VAL A 97 -31.51 -10.12 2.83
N THR A 98 -30.69 -10.01 1.79
CA THR A 98 -29.24 -9.98 1.89
C THR A 98 -28.76 -8.64 1.35
N LEU A 99 -28.12 -7.84 2.19
CA LEU A 99 -27.43 -6.62 1.78
C LEU A 99 -25.98 -6.98 1.42
N THR A 100 -25.49 -6.41 0.33
CA THR A 100 -24.12 -6.63 -0.17
C THR A 100 -23.35 -5.32 -0.11
N CYS A 101 -22.09 -5.38 0.32
CA CYS A 101 -21.13 -4.28 0.31
C CYS A 101 -19.78 -4.85 -0.09
N LEU A 102 -19.25 -4.39 -1.22
CA LEU A 102 -17.95 -4.79 -1.74
C LEU A 102 -17.02 -3.57 -1.78
N ALA A 103 -15.83 -3.74 -1.22
CA ALA A 103 -14.82 -2.70 -1.16
C ALA A 103 -13.47 -3.22 -1.66
N THR A 104 -12.72 -2.36 -2.33
CA THR A 104 -11.31 -2.59 -2.67
C THR A 104 -10.41 -1.84 -1.70
N GLY A 105 -9.20 -2.32 -1.45
CA GLY A 105 -8.20 -1.63 -0.67
C GLY A 105 -6.92 -2.47 -0.56
N LYS A 106 -5.83 -1.85 -0.09
CA LYS A 106 -4.60 -2.56 0.21
C LYS A 106 -4.02 -2.05 1.54
N PRO A 107 -4.03 -2.86 2.62
CA PRO A 107 -4.52 -4.25 2.69
C PRO A 107 -6.02 -4.42 2.39
N GLU A 108 -6.44 -5.65 2.11
CA GLU A 108 -7.86 -5.99 1.91
C GLU A 108 -8.71 -5.47 3.09
N PRO A 109 -9.76 -4.68 2.83
CA PRO A 109 -10.51 -4.04 3.91
C PRO A 109 -11.46 -5.00 4.63
N SER A 110 -11.57 -4.85 5.95
CA SER A 110 -12.65 -5.48 6.73
C SER A 110 -13.93 -4.66 6.60
N ILE A 111 -15.04 -5.32 6.24
CA ILE A 111 -16.35 -4.68 6.07
C ILE A 111 -17.21 -4.95 7.29
N SER A 112 -17.83 -3.90 7.83
CA SER A 112 -18.75 -3.98 8.97
C SER A 112 -20.06 -3.27 8.64
N TRP A 113 -21.15 -3.87 9.11
CA TRP A 113 -22.50 -3.34 8.94
C TRP A 113 -23.01 -2.73 10.24
N ARG A 114 -23.87 -1.72 10.12
CA ARG A 114 -24.52 -1.09 11.27
C ARG A 114 -25.94 -0.66 10.93
N HIS A 115 -26.89 -1.09 11.76
CA HIS A 115 -28.24 -0.54 11.75
C HIS A 115 -28.25 0.81 12.49
N ILE A 116 -28.81 1.85 11.87
CA ILE A 116 -28.88 3.21 12.46
C ILE A 116 -30.16 3.31 13.29
N SER A 117 -30.14 2.72 14.50
CA SER A 117 -31.25 2.74 15.46
C SER A 117 -30.73 2.82 16.90
N PRO A 118 -31.45 3.47 17.85
CA PRO A 118 -31.02 3.55 19.26
C PRO A 118 -30.82 2.19 19.94
N SER A 119 -31.49 1.14 19.45
CA SER A 119 -31.42 -0.22 19.99
C SER A 119 -30.59 -1.17 19.12
N ALA A 120 -29.80 -0.63 18.19
CA ALA A 120 -29.01 -1.43 17.26
C ALA A 120 -27.95 -2.27 17.99
N LYS A 121 -27.94 -3.56 17.69
CA LYS A 121 -26.85 -4.46 18.04
C LYS A 121 -25.81 -4.44 16.91
N PRO A 122 -24.52 -4.64 17.22
CA PRO A 122 -23.50 -4.82 16.20
C PRO A 122 -23.80 -6.08 15.37
N PHE A 123 -23.55 -5.99 14.06
CA PHE A 123 -23.55 -7.16 13.19
C PHE A 123 -22.14 -7.76 13.12
N GLU A 124 -22.06 -9.04 12.76
CA GLU A 124 -20.79 -9.67 12.39
C GLU A 124 -20.19 -8.97 11.16
N ASN A 125 -18.86 -8.98 11.07
CA ASN A 125 -18.16 -8.44 9.91
C ASN A 125 -18.40 -9.34 8.69
N GLY A 126 -18.60 -8.73 7.52
CA GLY A 126 -18.86 -9.48 6.29
C GLY A 126 -19.24 -8.60 5.12
N GLN A 127 -18.96 -9.09 3.91
CA GLN A 127 -19.44 -8.49 2.66
C GLN A 127 -20.96 -8.57 2.52
N TYR A 128 -21.56 -9.58 3.14
CA TYR A 128 -23.00 -9.85 3.11
C TYR A 128 -23.59 -9.70 4.50
N LEU A 129 -24.72 -9.00 4.58
CA LEU A 129 -25.55 -8.93 5.78
C LEU A 129 -26.91 -9.57 5.47
N ASP A 130 -27.14 -10.75 6.04
CA ASP A 130 -28.43 -11.41 5.96
C ASP A 130 -29.34 -10.94 7.09
N ILE A 131 -30.54 -10.48 6.74
CA ILE A 131 -31.59 -10.11 7.69
C ILE A 131 -32.80 -11.01 7.38
N TYR A 132 -33.16 -11.84 8.36
CA TYR A 132 -34.24 -12.81 8.24
C TYR A 132 -35.50 -12.32 8.95
N GLY A 133 -36.67 -12.59 8.36
CA GLY A 133 -37.96 -12.33 8.97
C GLY A 133 -38.13 -10.88 9.40
N ILE A 134 -37.87 -9.93 8.50
CA ILE A 134 -37.86 -8.50 8.81
C ILE A 134 -39.19 -8.08 9.43
N THR A 135 -39.15 -7.61 10.67
CA THR A 135 -40.31 -7.08 11.39
C THR A 135 -40.20 -5.58 11.57
N ARG A 136 -41.34 -4.93 11.80
CA ARG A 136 -41.41 -3.50 12.09
C ARG A 136 -40.76 -3.10 13.42
#